data_AF-A0AAV2TF04-F1
#
_entry.id   AF-A0AAV2TF04-F1
#
_cell.length_a   1.000
_cell.length_b   1.000
_cell.length_c   1.000
_cell.angle_alpha   90.00
_cell.angle_beta   90.00
_cell.angle_gamma   90.00
#
_symmetry.space_group_name_H-M   'P 1'
#
loop_
_entity.id
_entity.type
_entity.pdbx_description
1 polymer ?
#
loop_
_entity_poly.entity_id
_entity_poly.type
_entity_poly.pdbx_seq_one_letter_code
_entity_poly.pdbx_strand_id
1 'polypeptide(L)'
;MMQRRAVFVLVFYLLVGISGLTIVSRKQWGAMAPRNRGKIGGPVPYVIIHHSDTPACSGNACRARVKSIQNYHMNSLGICFIGNFMKTSPTNAALQSAKALIDEGVRRGYVGKQYKLVGHRDVGSTSCPGNKLHSIIKTWPHFGK
;
A
#
# COMPACT_ATOMS: atom_id res chain seq x y z
N MET A 1 2.95 -44.92 -29.71
CA MET A 1 4.00 -45.02 -28.68
C MET A 1 3.90 -43.79 -27.78
N MET A 2 3.54 -44.00 -26.53
CA MET A 2 3.03 -43.00 -25.58
C MET A 2 4.21 -42.29 -24.88
N GLN A 3 4.58 -41.09 -25.32
CA GLN A 3 5.53 -40.25 -24.60
C GLN A 3 4.78 -39.56 -23.44
N ARG A 4 5.24 -39.87 -22.24
CA ARG A 4 4.56 -39.66 -20.96
C ARG A 4 4.42 -38.17 -20.63
N ARG A 5 3.19 -37.69 -20.50
CA ARG A 5 2.90 -36.41 -19.82
C ARG A 5 3.14 -36.62 -18.33
N ALA A 6 4.26 -36.12 -17.81
CA ALA A 6 4.48 -36.07 -16.37
C ALA A 6 3.86 -34.78 -15.83
N VAL A 7 2.76 -34.91 -15.07
CA VAL A 7 2.27 -33.83 -14.20
C VAL A 7 2.83 -34.12 -12.82
N PHE A 8 3.91 -33.45 -12.44
CA PHE A 8 4.40 -33.49 -11.05
C PHE A 8 3.56 -32.51 -10.23
N VAL A 9 2.42 -32.98 -9.71
CA VAL A 9 1.74 -32.32 -8.61
C VAL A 9 2.42 -32.75 -7.31
N LEU A 10 3.48 -32.04 -6.92
CA LEU A 10 4.01 -32.13 -5.56
C LEU A 10 3.20 -31.18 -4.68
N VAL A 11 2.04 -31.67 -4.22
CA VAL A 11 1.34 -31.10 -3.05
C VAL A 11 2.16 -31.46 -1.82
N PHE A 12 3.14 -30.62 -1.47
CA PHE A 12 3.66 -30.59 -0.10
C PHE A 12 2.66 -29.81 0.75
N TYR A 13 2.00 -30.53 1.65
CA TYR A 13 1.09 -29.98 2.64
C TYR A 13 1.77 -28.88 3.49
N LEU A 14 1.10 -27.73 3.54
CA LEU A 14 0.95 -26.85 4.70
C LEU A 14 2.22 -26.38 5.42
N LEU A 15 2.91 -25.41 4.81
CA LEU A 15 3.27 -24.18 5.52
C LEU A 15 3.02 -22.97 4.62
N VAL A 16 1.82 -22.91 3.99
CA VAL A 16 1.26 -21.59 3.69
C VAL A 16 0.83 -21.05 5.04
N GLY A 17 1.80 -20.53 5.81
CA GLY A 17 1.47 -19.55 6.82
C GLY A 17 0.71 -18.48 6.05
N ILE A 18 -0.61 -18.43 6.24
CA ILE A 18 -1.41 -17.30 5.80
C ILE A 18 -0.95 -16.17 6.72
N SER A 19 0.20 -15.59 6.44
CA SER A 19 0.58 -14.27 6.91
C SER A 19 -0.28 -13.29 6.10
N GLY A 20 -1.60 -13.40 6.28
CA GLY A 20 -2.57 -12.53 5.67
C GLY A 20 -2.25 -11.11 6.10
N LEU A 21 -2.38 -10.17 5.16
CA LEU A 21 -2.26 -8.76 5.47
C LEU A 21 -3.18 -8.41 6.64
N THR A 22 -2.59 -8.11 7.80
CA THR A 22 -3.34 -7.65 8.96
C THR A 22 -3.47 -6.14 8.90
N ILE A 23 -4.66 -5.65 8.51
CA ILE A 23 -4.96 -4.22 8.48
C ILE A 23 -5.34 -3.76 9.89
N VAL A 24 -4.56 -2.84 10.47
CA VAL A 24 -4.93 -2.16 11.71
C VAL A 24 -6.12 -1.23 11.42
N SER A 25 -7.31 -1.66 11.86
CA SER A 25 -8.57 -0.97 11.63
C SER A 25 -8.62 0.41 12.28
N ARG A 26 -9.55 1.24 11.79
CA ARG A 26 -9.86 2.57 12.37
C ARG A 26 -10.07 2.53 13.89
N LYS A 27 -10.76 1.51 14.40
CA LYS A 27 -10.99 1.31 15.84
C LYS A 27 -9.67 1.05 16.57
N GLN A 28 -8.80 0.21 16.00
CA GLN A 28 -7.55 -0.20 16.64
C GLN A 28 -6.51 0.93 16.78
N TRP A 29 -6.52 1.95 15.92
CA TRP A 29 -5.64 3.13 16.08
C TRP A 29 -6.34 4.35 16.70
N GLY A 30 -7.61 4.22 17.11
CA GLY A 30 -8.34 5.27 17.81
C GLY A 30 -8.79 6.43 16.91
N ALA A 31 -9.24 6.09 15.70
CA ALA A 31 -9.71 7.07 14.71
C ALA A 31 -10.94 7.84 15.18
N MET A 32 -10.97 9.15 14.91
CA MET A 32 -12.19 9.95 15.00
C MET A 32 -13.16 9.58 13.87
N ALA A 33 -14.45 9.86 14.06
CA ALA A 33 -15.45 9.71 13.00
C ALA A 33 -15.10 10.61 11.80
N PRO A 34 -15.28 10.14 10.55
CA PRO A 34 -15.08 10.97 9.37
C PRO A 34 -16.13 12.10 9.33
N ARG A 35 -15.75 13.30 8.86
CA ARG A 35 -16.68 14.43 8.68
C ARG A 35 -17.73 14.13 7.62
N ASN A 36 -17.30 13.54 6.50
CA ASN A 36 -18.15 13.15 5.39
C ASN A 36 -17.80 11.72 4.96
N ARG A 37 -18.80 10.97 4.49
CA ARG A 37 -18.61 9.63 3.91
C ARG A 37 -18.96 9.68 2.43
N GLY A 38 -17.93 9.75 1.59
CA GLY A 38 -18.08 9.50 0.16
C GLY A 38 -18.09 7.99 -0.12
N LYS A 39 -18.84 7.57 -1.14
CA LYS A 39 -18.73 6.22 -1.71
C LYS A 39 -17.85 6.27 -2.94
N ILE A 40 -16.97 5.29 -3.09
CA ILE A 40 -16.23 5.07 -4.34
C ILE A 40 -17.07 4.11 -5.18
N GLY A 41 -17.47 4.55 -6.37
CA GLY A 41 -18.44 3.87 -7.23
C GLY A 41 -17.94 2.60 -7.95
N GLY A 42 -16.81 2.04 -7.55
CA GLY A 42 -16.21 0.87 -8.19
C GLY A 42 -14.71 0.73 -7.91
N PRO A 43 -14.04 -0.19 -8.62
CA PRO A 43 -12.59 -0.35 -8.52
C PRO A 43 -11.88 0.93 -8.95
N VAL A 44 -10.92 1.41 -8.16
CA VAL A 44 -10.14 2.59 -8.52
C VAL A 44 -9.11 2.25 -9.61
N PRO A 45 -8.89 3.13 -10.60
CA PRO A 45 -7.93 2.87 -11.68
C PRO A 45 -6.50 3.30 -11.34
N TYR A 46 -6.29 4.05 -10.25
CA TYR A 46 -4.98 4.54 -9.84
C TYR A 46 -4.63 4.17 -8.40
N VAL A 47 -3.37 3.82 -8.20
CA VAL A 47 -2.73 3.72 -6.89
C VAL A 47 -1.66 4.82 -6.81
N ILE A 48 -1.90 5.82 -5.95
CA ILE A 48 -0.98 6.94 -5.75
C ILE A 48 -0.24 6.74 -4.44
N ILE A 49 1.10 6.64 -4.52
CA ILE A 49 1.98 6.44 -3.36
C ILE A 49 2.45 7.78 -2.81
N HIS A 50 2.28 7.96 -1.51
CA HIS A 50 2.69 9.11 -0.72
C HIS A 50 3.72 8.74 0.35
N HIS A 51 4.40 9.76 0.88
CA HIS A 51 5.04 9.71 2.20
C HIS A 51 4.40 10.75 3.13
N SER A 52 4.57 10.59 4.44
CA SER A 52 4.00 11.53 5.42
C SER A 52 4.86 12.75 5.69
N ASP A 53 6.13 12.72 5.28
CA ASP A 53 7.16 13.70 5.65
C ASP A 53 7.31 13.85 7.18
N THR A 54 7.24 12.73 7.88
CA THR A 54 7.46 12.64 9.34
C THR A 54 8.62 11.71 9.64
N PRO A 55 9.13 11.66 10.88
CA PRO A 55 9.96 10.53 11.30
C PRO A 55 9.23 9.20 11.10
N ALA A 56 9.97 8.17 10.71
CA ALA A 56 9.47 6.80 10.64
C ALA A 56 9.10 6.31 12.05
N CYS A 57 8.29 5.25 12.13
CA CYS A 57 7.81 4.70 13.38
C CYS A 57 7.59 3.19 13.29
N SER A 58 7.29 2.56 14.43
CA SER A 58 6.79 1.19 14.52
C SER A 58 5.73 1.08 15.64
N GLY A 59 4.92 0.01 15.61
CA GLY A 59 3.98 -0.33 16.69
C GLY A 59 3.06 0.82 17.15
N ASN A 60 3.03 1.08 18.46
CA ASN A 60 2.22 2.14 19.08
C ASN A 60 2.53 3.54 18.55
N ALA A 61 3.80 3.83 18.24
CA ALA A 61 4.19 5.14 17.72
C ALA A 61 3.54 5.44 16.37
N CYS A 62 3.36 4.41 15.52
CA CYS A 62 2.64 4.59 14.26
C CYS A 62 1.14 4.82 14.46
N ARG A 63 0.51 4.15 15.42
CA ARG A 63 -0.90 4.42 15.76
C ARG A 63 -1.10 5.88 16.17
N ALA A 64 -0.24 6.38 17.06
CA ALA A 64 -0.26 7.78 17.48
C ALA A 64 -0.02 8.75 16.31
N ARG A 65 0.93 8.42 15.41
CA ARG A 65 1.22 9.24 14.23
C ARG A 65 0.04 9.32 13.27
N VAL A 66 -0.60 8.19 12.94
CA VAL A 66 -1.78 8.16 12.06
C VAL A 66 -2.93 8.97 12.67
N LYS A 67 -3.15 8.88 13.98
CA LYS A 67 -4.15 9.70 14.68
C LYS A 67 -3.83 11.19 14.59
N SER A 68 -2.58 11.58 14.79
CA SER A 68 -2.13 12.98 14.64
C SER A 68 -2.34 13.49 13.20
N ILE A 69 -1.95 12.70 12.20
CA ILE A 69 -2.19 13.01 10.77
C ILE A 69 -3.69 13.17 10.51
N GLN A 70 -4.56 12.29 11.03
CA GLN A 70 -6.01 12.41 10.86
C GLN A 70 -6.54 13.74 11.44
N ASN A 71 -6.11 14.11 12.65
CA ASN A 71 -6.56 15.34 13.30
C ASN A 71 -6.24 16.57 12.44
N TYR A 72 -5.13 16.54 11.72
CA TYR A 72 -4.70 17.62 10.84
C TYR A 72 -5.32 17.52 9.43
N HIS A 73 -5.49 16.32 8.88
CA HIS A 73 -5.97 16.06 7.52
C HIS A 73 -7.27 15.25 7.51
N MET A 74 -8.41 15.94 7.60
CA MET A 74 -9.73 15.29 7.58
C MET A 74 -10.33 15.06 6.18
N ASN A 75 -9.62 15.42 5.08
CA ASN A 75 -10.19 15.51 3.72
C ASN A 75 -9.43 14.78 2.59
N SER A 76 -8.46 13.90 2.87
CA SER A 76 -7.67 13.22 1.82
C SER A 76 -7.66 11.69 1.91
N LEU A 77 -7.49 11.03 0.75
CA LEU A 77 -7.36 9.57 0.63
C LEU A 77 -6.17 9.24 -0.28
N GLY A 78 -5.25 8.40 0.20
CA GLY A 78 -4.08 7.92 -0.54
C GLY A 78 -3.33 6.88 0.27
N ILE A 79 -2.49 6.05 -0.38
CA ILE A 79 -1.60 5.13 0.34
C ILE A 79 -0.34 5.91 0.73
N CYS A 80 -0.12 6.07 2.02
CA CYS A 80 0.94 6.90 2.57
C CYS A 80 1.90 6.08 3.42
N PHE A 81 3.18 6.04 3.03
CA PHE A 81 4.24 5.51 3.87
C PHE A 81 4.57 6.51 4.99
N ILE A 82 4.57 6.06 6.25
CA ILE A 82 4.94 6.92 7.37
C ILE A 82 6.45 7.06 7.43
N GLY A 83 6.96 8.25 7.15
CA GLY A 83 8.39 8.54 7.07
C GLY A 83 8.71 9.68 6.11
N ASN A 84 9.98 10.11 6.10
CA ASN A 84 10.58 10.93 5.06
C ASN A 84 11.55 10.05 4.28
N PHE A 85 11.28 9.87 2.99
CA PHE A 85 12.04 8.99 2.10
C PHE A 85 12.71 9.76 0.96
N MET A 86 13.12 11.00 1.23
CA MET A 86 13.95 11.76 0.30
C MET A 86 15.30 11.07 0.08
N LYS A 87 15.95 10.63 1.16
CA LYS A 87 17.32 10.07 1.13
C LYS A 87 17.38 8.60 1.56
N THR A 88 16.45 8.14 2.40
CA THR A 88 16.45 6.79 2.99
C THR A 88 15.31 5.95 2.43
N SER A 89 15.50 4.64 2.37
CA SER A 89 14.46 3.70 1.94
C SER A 89 13.50 3.39 3.09
N PRO A 90 12.21 3.11 2.82
CA PRO A 90 11.38 2.40 3.78
C PRO A 90 11.94 1.01 4.08
N THR A 91 11.50 0.41 5.18
CA THR A 91 11.87 -0.97 5.51
C THR A 91 11.26 -1.94 4.49
N ASN A 92 11.90 -3.09 4.30
CA ASN A 92 11.36 -4.15 3.44
C ASN A 92 9.95 -4.59 3.88
N ALA A 93 9.70 -4.65 5.20
CA ALA A 93 8.38 -4.96 5.74
C ALA A 93 7.31 -3.94 5.34
N ALA A 94 7.65 -2.65 5.31
CA ALA A 94 6.73 -1.61 4.85
C ALA A 94 6.45 -1.74 3.35
N LEU A 95 7.48 -2.00 2.53
CA LEU A 95 7.32 -2.21 1.08
C LEU A 95 6.47 -3.44 0.79
N GLN A 96 6.70 -4.55 1.48
CA GLN A 96 5.91 -5.78 1.35
C GLN A 96 4.47 -5.58 1.79
N SER A 97 4.23 -4.85 2.88
CA SER A 97 2.88 -4.53 3.35
C SER A 97 2.09 -3.71 2.33
N ALA A 98 2.75 -2.75 1.67
CA ALA A 98 2.11 -1.95 0.63
C ALA A 98 1.77 -2.78 -0.61
N LYS A 99 2.66 -3.68 -1.04
CA LYS A 99 2.38 -4.63 -2.15
C LYS A 99 1.20 -5.53 -1.81
N ALA A 100 1.22 -6.16 -0.64
CA ALA A 100 0.14 -7.03 -0.17
C ALA A 100 -1.21 -6.29 -0.07
N LEU A 101 -1.19 -5.00 0.33
CA LEU A 101 -2.41 -4.17 0.35
C LEU A 101 -2.98 -3.91 -1.04
N ILE A 102 -2.11 -3.65 -2.02
CA ILE A 102 -2.53 -3.45 -3.41
C ILE A 102 -3.07 -4.76 -3.99
N ASP A 103 -2.36 -5.87 -3.80
CA ASP A 103 -2.78 -7.19 -4.27
C ASP A 103 -4.13 -7.60 -3.68
N GLU A 104 -4.34 -7.37 -2.38
CA GLU A 104 -5.62 -7.60 -1.72
C GLU A 104 -6.73 -6.67 -2.25
N GLY A 105 -6.39 -5.42 -2.54
CA GLY A 105 -7.28 -4.46 -3.19
C GLY A 105 -7.74 -4.93 -4.58
N VAL A 106 -6.83 -5.48 -5.39
CA VAL A 106 -7.15 -6.08 -6.69
C VAL A 106 -8.00 -7.32 -6.51
N ARG A 107 -7.61 -8.22 -5.60
CA ARG A 107 -8.32 -9.48 -5.31
C ARG A 107 -9.77 -9.24 -4.89
N ARG A 108 -10.01 -8.21 -4.07
CA ARG A 108 -11.35 -7.85 -3.57
C ARG A 108 -12.13 -6.92 -4.52
N GLY A 109 -11.54 -6.50 -5.65
CA GLY A 109 -12.20 -5.62 -6.61
C GLY A 109 -12.28 -4.14 -6.17
N TYR A 110 -11.48 -3.71 -5.20
CA TYR A 110 -11.34 -2.29 -4.86
C TYR A 110 -10.37 -1.55 -5.78
N VAL A 111 -9.42 -2.26 -6.38
CA VAL A 111 -8.46 -1.74 -7.35
C VAL A 111 -8.68 -2.47 -8.67
N GLY A 112 -8.72 -1.73 -9.77
CA GLY A 112 -8.90 -2.34 -11.10
C GLY A 112 -7.72 -3.24 -11.45
N LYS A 113 -7.94 -4.36 -12.17
CA LYS A 113 -6.85 -5.30 -12.55
C LYS A 113 -5.77 -4.67 -13.43
N GLN A 114 -6.09 -3.60 -14.15
CA GLN A 114 -5.19 -2.83 -15.01
C GLN A 114 -4.88 -1.45 -14.41
N TYR A 115 -4.85 -1.34 -13.09
CA TYR A 115 -4.54 -0.07 -12.43
C TYR A 115 -3.18 0.47 -12.86
N LYS A 116 -2.99 1.78 -12.72
CA LYS A 116 -1.69 2.44 -12.84
C LYS A 116 -1.16 2.80 -11.47
N LEU A 117 0.12 2.57 -11.24
CA LEU A 117 0.84 2.94 -10.03
C LEU A 117 1.73 4.15 -10.30
N VAL A 118 1.59 5.17 -9.46
CA VAL A 118 2.35 6.41 -9.59
C VAL A 118 2.74 6.96 -8.22
N GLY A 119 3.78 7.79 -8.16
CA GLY A 119 4.03 8.64 -6.99
C GLY A 119 3.18 9.91 -7.05
N HIS A 120 2.93 10.54 -5.90
CA HIS A 120 2.19 11.82 -5.87
C HIS A 120 2.79 12.89 -6.80
N ARG A 121 4.12 12.97 -6.88
CA ARG A 121 4.86 13.86 -7.81
C ARG A 121 4.56 13.65 -9.29
N ASP A 122 4.05 12.48 -9.67
CA ASP A 122 3.79 12.17 -11.07
C ASP A 122 2.45 12.78 -11.55
N VAL A 123 1.60 13.20 -10.60
CA VAL A 123 0.25 13.76 -10.81
C VAL A 123 0.03 15.13 -10.15
N GLY A 124 1.07 15.71 -9.55
CA GLY A 124 0.99 17.01 -8.86
C GLY A 124 2.36 17.66 -8.64
N SER A 125 2.37 18.95 -8.28
CA SER A 125 3.60 19.71 -8.02
C SER A 125 4.08 19.49 -6.58
N THR A 126 4.84 18.41 -6.38
CA THR A 126 5.31 18.00 -5.05
C THR A 126 6.56 17.12 -5.15
N SER A 127 7.36 17.08 -4.08
CA SER A 127 8.48 16.14 -3.93
C SER A 127 8.01 14.77 -3.41
N CYS A 128 6.78 14.62 -2.92
CA CYS A 128 6.22 13.37 -2.43
C CYS A 128 6.19 12.29 -3.54
N PRO A 129 6.57 11.02 -3.31
CA PRO A 129 6.84 10.35 -2.02
C PRO A 129 8.31 10.37 -1.57
N GLY A 130 9.12 11.29 -2.11
CA GLY A 130 10.55 11.39 -1.87
C GLY A 130 11.40 10.57 -2.85
N ASN A 131 12.64 10.99 -3.09
CA ASN A 131 13.45 10.47 -4.19
C ASN A 131 13.74 8.98 -4.05
N LYS A 132 14.06 8.51 -2.84
CA LYS A 132 14.40 7.11 -2.62
C LYS A 132 13.19 6.18 -2.74
N LEU A 133 12.04 6.59 -2.20
CA LEU A 133 10.81 5.81 -2.38
C LEU A 133 10.32 5.85 -3.83
N HIS A 134 10.40 7.00 -4.50
CA HIS A 134 10.02 7.13 -5.91
C HIS A 134 10.87 6.23 -6.81
N SER A 135 12.19 6.16 -6.58
CA SER A 135 13.06 5.26 -7.36
C SER A 135 12.72 3.79 -7.15
N ILE A 136 12.21 3.42 -5.97
CA ILE A 136 11.80 2.04 -5.67
C ILE A 136 10.48 1.70 -6.34
N ILE A 137 9.45 2.55 -6.25
CA ILE A 137 8.14 2.22 -6.82
C ILE A 137 8.16 2.19 -8.35
N LYS A 138 9.12 2.87 -8.99
CA LYS A 138 9.40 2.76 -10.42
C LYS A 138 9.70 1.33 -10.90
N THR A 139 10.16 0.46 -10.01
CA THR A 139 10.46 -0.95 -10.32
C THR A 139 9.28 -1.88 -10.08
N TRP A 140 8.15 -1.36 -9.58
CA TRP A 140 6.98 -2.19 -9.27
C TRP A 140 6.15 -2.43 -10.53
N PRO A 141 5.43 -3.57 -10.60
CA PRO A 141 4.42 -3.79 -11.62
C PRO A 141 3.42 -2.62 -11.67
N HIS A 142 2.86 -2.38 -12.85
CA HIS A 142 1.89 -1.31 -13.10
C HIS A 142 2.42 0.13 -12.92
N PHE A 143 3.72 0.33 -12.64
CA PHE A 143 4.27 1.68 -12.66
C PHE A 143 4.20 2.26 -14.07
N GLY A 144 3.52 3.40 -14.22
CA GLY A 144 3.36 4.05 -15.52
C GLY A 144 2.32 5.15 -15.51
N LYS A 145 2.53 6.16 -16.36
CA LYS A 145 1.56 7.24 -16.59
C LYS A 145 0.47 6.84 -17.57
#